data_AF-A0A2R6Y3U1-F1
#
_entry.id   AF-A0A2R6Y3U1-F1
#
_cell.length_a   1.000
_cell.length_b   1.000
_cell.length_c   1.000
_cell.angle_alpha   90.00
_cell.angle_beta   90.00
_cell.angle_gamma   90.00
#
_symmetry.space_group_name_H-M   'P 1'
#
loop_
_entity.id
_entity.type
_entity.pdbx_description
1 polymer ?
#
loop_
_entity_poly.entity_id
_entity_poly.type
_entity_poly.pdbx_seq_one_letter_code
_entity_poly.pdbx_strand_id
1 'polypeptide(L)'
;MSKLHRPHVSPTDLTRRYADTSLAPEDTNLAPERDRSQHADPAPVSLPVRANALSPDSSSPLVLRAHHLLCIHGFRGMGYSENFIATMHTIVDQMKDDTPRKVRVVRGLDTACGSCPHQGPGICLASDDSEKHVLGLDTNVLTHLNLVPGEIYDKHELIARTREQVRPEDLDHLCAGCSWLPYGVCKEGIAALRSTNRTVPE
;
A
#
# COMPACT_ATOMS: atom_id res chain seq x y z
N MET A 1 -3.27 27.78 -31.29
CA MET A 1 -3.99 27.37 -30.06
C MET A 1 -4.59 25.99 -30.30
N SER A 2 -3.83 24.93 -30.07
CA SER A 2 -4.29 23.55 -30.31
C SER A 2 -4.70 22.93 -28.98
N LYS A 3 -6.00 22.67 -28.82
CA LYS A 3 -6.57 21.96 -27.68
C LYS A 3 -6.11 20.50 -27.74
N LEU A 4 -5.18 20.10 -26.87
CA LEU A 4 -4.91 18.68 -26.62
C LEU A 4 -6.14 18.08 -25.94
N HIS A 5 -6.87 17.24 -26.69
CA HIS A 5 -7.86 16.33 -26.12
C HIS A 5 -7.12 15.32 -25.24
N ARG A 6 -7.41 15.31 -23.93
CA ARG A 6 -7.02 14.22 -23.04
C ARG A 6 -7.93 13.02 -23.31
N PRO A 7 -7.39 11.81 -23.55
CA PRO A 7 -8.22 10.63 -23.70
C PRO A 7 -8.88 10.27 -22.37
N HIS A 8 -10.19 10.04 -22.41
CA HIS A 8 -10.97 9.52 -21.29
C HIS A 8 -10.68 8.02 -21.17
N VAL A 9 -9.86 7.62 -20.20
CA VAL A 9 -9.55 6.20 -19.94
C VAL A 9 -10.60 5.67 -18.97
N SER A 10 -11.35 4.66 -19.39
CA SER A 10 -12.36 3.99 -18.56
C SER A 10 -11.70 3.23 -17.40
N PRO A 11 -12.30 3.20 -16.19
CA PRO A 11 -11.74 2.51 -15.02
C PRO A 11 -11.39 1.02 -15.24
N THR A 12 -12.03 0.37 -16.21
CA THR A 12 -11.84 -1.05 -16.53
C THR A 12 -10.53 -1.36 -17.27
N ASP A 13 -9.84 -0.35 -17.81
CA ASP A 13 -8.70 -0.54 -18.72
C ASP A 13 -7.32 -0.43 -18.02
N LEU A 14 -7.31 -0.07 -16.73
CA LEU A 14 -6.09 0.14 -15.94
C LEU A 14 -5.51 -1.15 -15.36
N THR A 15 -6.31 -2.19 -15.19
CA THR A 15 -5.88 -3.47 -14.62
C THR A 15 -5.14 -4.37 -15.62
N ARG A 16 -5.27 -4.11 -16.92
CA ARG A 16 -4.81 -5.04 -17.97
C ARG A 16 -3.34 -4.89 -18.38
N ARG A 17 -2.69 -3.77 -18.06
CA ARG A 17 -1.31 -3.48 -18.52
C ARG A 17 -0.19 -4.06 -17.64
N TYR A 18 -0.51 -4.69 -16.52
CA TYR A 18 0.49 -5.21 -15.57
C TYR A 18 0.83 -6.69 -15.73
N ALA A 19 0.22 -7.41 -16.68
CA ALA A 19 0.31 -8.87 -16.76
C ALA A 19 1.35 -9.43 -17.75
N ASP A 20 2.14 -8.61 -18.45
CA ASP A 20 2.95 -9.11 -19.57
C ASP A 20 4.40 -8.65 -19.52
N THR A 21 5.20 -9.32 -18.70
CA THR A 21 6.66 -9.38 -18.88
C THR A 21 7.18 -10.69 -18.30
N SER A 22 7.14 -11.75 -19.10
CA SER A 22 7.82 -13.03 -18.82
C SER A 22 8.67 -13.43 -20.01
N LEU A 23 9.99 -13.23 -19.90
CA LEU A 23 11.00 -13.90 -20.72
C LEU A 23 12.23 -14.16 -19.85
N ALA A 24 12.43 -15.40 -19.45
CA ALA A 24 13.72 -15.93 -19.02
C ALA A 24 13.98 -17.23 -19.81
N PRO A 25 15.21 -17.45 -20.34
CA PRO A 25 15.50 -18.59 -21.18
C PRO A 25 15.79 -19.86 -20.37
N GLU A 26 15.43 -20.99 -20.97
CA GLU A 26 15.78 -22.35 -20.57
C GLU A 26 17.28 -22.62 -20.79
N ASP A 27 17.90 -23.41 -19.92
CA ASP A 27 18.99 -24.28 -20.34
C ASP A 27 19.13 -25.51 -19.43
N THR A 28 19.17 -26.64 -20.10
CA THR A 28 19.23 -28.03 -19.64
C THR A 28 20.62 -28.42 -19.14
N ASN A 29 20.71 -29.24 -18.08
CA ASN A 29 21.68 -30.35 -18.10
C ASN A 29 21.28 -31.52 -17.18
N LEU A 30 21.59 -32.71 -17.66
CA LEU A 30 21.10 -34.04 -17.28
C LEU A 30 22.18 -34.83 -16.49
N ALA A 31 21.69 -35.83 -15.74
CA ALA A 31 22.32 -37.11 -15.36
C ALA A 31 23.00 -37.23 -13.96
N PRO A 32 23.13 -38.45 -13.39
CA PRO A 32 22.30 -39.66 -13.53
C PRO A 32 21.87 -40.29 -12.18
N GLU A 33 20.94 -41.22 -12.31
CA GLU A 33 20.26 -42.00 -11.27
C GLU A 33 21.19 -42.93 -10.46
N ARG A 34 20.85 -43.14 -9.18
CA ARG A 34 21.22 -44.34 -8.42
C ARG A 34 20.04 -44.86 -7.62
N ASP A 35 19.67 -46.09 -7.97
CA ASP A 35 18.79 -47.01 -7.27
C ASP A 35 19.27 -47.30 -5.84
N ARG A 36 18.37 -47.16 -4.86
CA ARG A 36 18.36 -48.03 -3.68
C ARG A 36 16.97 -48.10 -3.05
N SER A 37 16.21 -49.08 -3.54
CA SER A 37 15.32 -49.98 -2.80
C SER A 37 15.08 -49.72 -1.29
N GLN A 38 13.79 -49.70 -0.96
CA GLN A 38 13.14 -50.25 0.25
C GLN A 38 13.35 -49.50 1.58
N HIS A 39 12.31 -48.81 2.05
CA HIS A 39 11.64 -49.05 3.33
C HIS A 39 10.37 -48.18 3.41
N ALA A 40 9.20 -48.83 3.51
CA ALA A 40 7.94 -48.18 3.80
C ALA A 40 7.82 -48.03 5.32
N ASP A 41 7.83 -46.79 5.80
CA ASP A 41 7.47 -46.44 7.18
C ASP A 41 6.20 -45.57 7.18
N PRO A 42 5.30 -45.79 8.16
CA PRO A 42 3.96 -45.22 8.15
C PRO A 42 3.95 -43.71 8.40
N ALA A 43 3.02 -43.03 7.72
CA ALA A 43 2.76 -41.61 7.86
C ALA A 43 2.55 -41.19 9.33
N PRO A 44 3.21 -40.13 9.82
CA PRO A 44 2.91 -39.60 11.14
C PRO A 44 1.52 -38.95 11.14
N VAL A 45 0.67 -39.47 12.03
CA VAL A 45 -0.67 -39.00 12.34
C VAL A 45 -0.65 -37.49 12.58
N SER A 46 -1.36 -36.76 11.72
CA SER A 46 -1.60 -35.32 11.89
C SER A 46 -2.50 -35.09 13.10
N LEU A 47 -1.93 -34.65 14.21
CA LEU A 47 -2.70 -34.08 15.32
C LEU A 47 -3.28 -32.75 14.84
N PRO A 48 -4.56 -32.43 15.10
CA PRO A 48 -5.07 -31.11 14.84
C PRO A 48 -4.45 -30.17 15.86
N VAL A 49 -3.34 -29.52 15.48
CA VAL A 49 -2.96 -28.27 16.14
C VAL A 49 -4.14 -27.35 15.88
N ARG A 50 -4.94 -27.12 16.92
CA ARG A 50 -5.92 -26.05 16.93
C ARG A 50 -5.15 -24.79 16.60
N ALA A 51 -5.23 -24.34 15.35
CA ALA A 51 -4.92 -22.98 14.98
C ALA A 51 -5.83 -22.15 15.86
N ASN A 52 -5.28 -21.65 16.96
CA ASN A 52 -5.89 -20.58 17.70
C ASN A 52 -5.85 -19.43 16.71
N ALA A 53 -6.93 -19.25 15.94
CA ALA A 53 -7.15 -18.07 15.15
C ALA A 53 -7.19 -16.94 16.18
N LEU A 54 -6.04 -16.29 16.38
CA LEU A 54 -6.04 -15.00 17.04
C LEU A 54 -6.85 -14.09 16.11
N SER A 55 -8.10 -13.86 16.49
CA SER A 55 -8.87 -12.73 16.01
C SER A 55 -7.97 -11.49 16.09
N PRO A 56 -7.88 -10.66 15.03
CA PRO A 56 -7.05 -9.46 15.09
C PRO A 56 -7.62 -8.55 16.17
N ASP A 57 -6.89 -8.46 17.28
CA ASP A 57 -7.24 -7.60 18.40
C ASP A 57 -7.26 -6.14 17.92
N SER A 58 -8.40 -5.50 18.13
CA SER A 58 -8.67 -4.07 18.02
C SER A 58 -7.72 -3.16 18.82
N SER A 59 -6.78 -3.70 19.60
CA SER A 59 -5.84 -2.96 20.45
C SER A 59 -4.56 -2.48 19.75
N SER A 60 -4.15 -3.09 18.63
CA SER A 60 -2.89 -2.70 17.96
C SER A 60 -3.09 -1.55 16.97
N PRO A 61 -2.20 -0.53 16.96
CA PRO A 61 -2.34 0.59 16.04
C PRO A 61 -2.13 0.13 14.59
N LEU A 62 -2.92 0.69 13.67
CA LEU A 62 -2.68 0.51 12.24
C LEU A 62 -1.32 1.11 11.87
N VAL A 63 -0.45 0.35 11.21
CA VAL A 63 0.83 0.88 10.75
C VAL A 63 0.64 1.36 9.32
N LEU A 64 0.96 2.63 9.05
CA LEU A 64 0.77 3.22 7.74
C LEU A 64 1.99 4.03 7.30
N ARG A 65 2.43 3.87 6.05
CA ARG A 65 3.44 4.74 5.46
C ARG A 65 2.92 6.16 5.41
N ALA A 66 3.79 7.13 5.63
CA ALA A 66 3.40 8.53 5.61
C ALA A 66 2.74 8.92 4.28
N HIS A 67 3.27 8.48 3.13
CA HIS A 67 2.64 8.83 1.85
C HIS A 67 1.26 8.17 1.64
N HIS A 68 1.02 6.99 2.22
CA HIS A 68 -0.29 6.34 2.15
C HIS A 68 -1.39 7.14 2.86
N LEU A 69 -1.06 8.01 3.83
CA LEU A 69 -2.02 8.97 4.40
C LEU A 69 -2.69 9.84 3.32
N LEU A 70 -1.98 10.13 2.23
CA LEU A 70 -2.53 10.88 1.10
C LEU A 70 -3.26 9.94 0.12
N CYS A 71 -2.67 8.79 -0.20
CA CYS A 71 -3.20 7.86 -1.20
C CYS A 71 -4.61 7.34 -0.87
N ILE A 72 -4.92 7.10 0.41
CA ILE A 72 -6.22 6.56 0.84
C ILE A 72 -7.43 7.42 0.41
N HIS A 73 -7.25 8.73 0.27
CA HIS A 73 -8.31 9.64 -0.14
C HIS A 73 -8.63 9.51 -1.64
N GLY A 74 -7.61 9.17 -2.44
CA GLY A 74 -7.72 8.97 -3.89
C GLY A 74 -7.82 7.51 -4.32
N PHE A 75 -7.92 6.55 -3.40
CA PHE A 75 -7.93 5.13 -3.74
C PHE A 75 -9.14 4.75 -4.62
N ARG A 76 -8.89 4.00 -5.70
CA ARG A 76 -9.88 3.56 -6.70
C ARG A 76 -9.75 2.06 -7.04
N GLY A 77 -9.22 1.25 -6.12
CA GLY A 77 -8.99 -0.18 -6.38
C GLY A 77 -7.75 -0.46 -7.24
N MET A 78 -6.81 0.49 -7.30
CA MET A 78 -5.54 0.32 -8.03
C MET A 78 -4.47 -0.27 -7.10
N GLY A 79 -3.65 -1.19 -7.60
CA GLY A 79 -2.59 -1.79 -6.80
C GLY A 79 -1.79 -2.86 -7.55
N TYR A 80 -0.83 -3.46 -6.85
CA TYR A 80 0.13 -4.40 -7.44
C TYR A 80 -0.38 -5.85 -7.51
N SER A 81 -1.36 -6.21 -6.69
CA SER A 81 -1.96 -7.55 -6.63
C SER A 81 -3.36 -7.47 -6.03
N GLU A 82 -4.19 -8.50 -6.24
CA GLU A 82 -5.52 -8.58 -5.64
C GLU A 82 -5.48 -8.50 -4.11
N ASN A 83 -4.52 -9.20 -3.49
CA ASN A 83 -4.35 -9.19 -2.04
C ASN A 83 -3.93 -7.80 -1.51
N PHE A 84 -3.05 -7.11 -2.23
CA PHE A 84 -2.68 -5.72 -1.91
C PHE A 84 -3.90 -4.80 -2.00
N ILE A 85 -4.69 -4.92 -3.07
CA ILE A 85 -5.90 -4.12 -3.27
C ILE A 85 -6.92 -4.38 -2.15
N ALA A 86 -7.15 -5.64 -1.77
CA ALA A 86 -8.04 -6.00 -0.66
C ALA A 86 -7.56 -5.42 0.69
N THR A 87 -6.26 -5.47 0.94
CA THR A 87 -5.65 -4.87 2.13
C THR A 87 -5.83 -3.34 2.14
N MET A 88 -5.61 -2.68 1.00
CA MET A 88 -5.84 -1.25 0.85
C MET A 88 -7.32 -0.86 1.04
N HIS A 89 -8.27 -1.67 0.56
CA HIS A 89 -9.69 -1.46 0.86
C HIS A 89 -9.95 -1.45 2.36
N THR A 90 -9.42 -2.45 3.07
CA THR A 90 -9.55 -2.54 4.53
C THR A 90 -8.98 -1.31 5.24
N ILE A 91 -7.79 -0.85 4.82
CA ILE A 91 -7.16 0.35 5.36
C ILE A 91 -8.02 1.59 5.08
N VAL A 92 -8.52 1.74 3.86
CA VAL A 92 -9.35 2.88 3.46
C VAL A 92 -10.65 2.92 4.27
N ASP A 93 -11.30 1.78 4.49
CA ASP A 93 -12.53 1.69 5.28
C ASP A 93 -12.26 2.09 6.74
N GLN A 94 -11.20 1.55 7.35
CA GLN A 94 -10.77 1.89 8.71
C GLN A 94 -10.43 3.37 8.88
N MET A 95 -9.90 4.01 7.84
CA MET A 95 -9.56 5.43 7.87
C MET A 95 -10.77 6.34 7.57
N LYS A 96 -11.77 5.88 6.82
CA LYS A 96 -12.92 6.70 6.42
C LYS A 96 -14.14 6.57 7.34
N ASP A 97 -14.30 5.44 8.02
CA ASP A 97 -15.35 5.32 9.04
C ASP A 97 -15.08 6.28 10.23
N ASP A 98 -16.04 6.45 11.13
CA ASP A 98 -15.89 7.32 12.32
C ASP A 98 -15.41 6.55 13.58
N THR A 99 -15.06 5.27 13.45
CA THR A 99 -14.59 4.44 14.57
C THR A 99 -13.20 4.89 15.03
N PRO A 100 -12.98 5.29 16.30
CA PRO A 100 -11.66 5.68 16.77
C PRO A 100 -10.59 4.64 16.45
N ARG A 101 -9.45 5.08 15.91
CA ARG A 101 -8.32 4.19 15.57
C ARG A 101 -7.01 4.92 15.82
N LYS A 102 -6.09 4.21 16.47
CA LYS A 102 -4.69 4.62 16.59
C LYS A 102 -3.93 4.22 15.33
N VAL A 103 -3.13 5.14 14.81
CA VAL A 103 -2.32 4.94 13.60
C VAL A 103 -0.87 5.26 13.91
N ARG A 104 0.02 4.30 13.71
CA ARG A 104 1.46 4.52 13.73
C ARG A 104 1.92 4.93 12.34
N VAL A 105 2.41 6.15 12.20
CA VAL A 105 2.88 6.67 10.91
C VAL A 105 4.37 6.37 10.77
N VAL A 106 4.77 5.69 9.69
CA VAL A 106 6.15 5.24 9.50
C VAL A 106 6.78 5.77 8.21
N ARG A 107 8.11 5.81 8.21
CA ARG A 107 8.96 5.93 7.02
C ARG A 107 9.55 4.56 6.73
N GLY A 108 9.01 3.84 5.76
CA GLY A 108 9.34 2.43 5.50
C GLY A 108 8.08 1.58 5.40
N LEU A 109 8.21 0.25 5.34
CA LEU A 109 7.08 -0.67 5.10
C LEU A 109 5.93 -0.53 6.10
N ASP A 110 4.70 -0.79 5.65
CA ASP A 110 3.49 -0.72 6.47
C ASP A 110 2.55 -1.92 6.32
N THR A 111 1.32 -1.82 6.85
CA THR A 111 0.32 -2.88 6.76
C THR A 111 -0.04 -3.26 5.31
N ALA A 112 -0.07 -2.32 4.37
CA ALA A 112 -0.33 -2.63 2.96
C ALA A 112 0.83 -3.41 2.33
N CYS A 113 2.07 -3.11 2.75
CA CYS A 113 3.25 -3.82 2.27
C CYS A 113 3.23 -5.31 2.61
N GLY A 114 2.60 -5.73 3.73
CA GLY A 114 2.43 -7.13 4.14
C GLY A 114 1.85 -8.06 3.06
N SER A 115 1.12 -7.47 2.12
CA SER A 115 0.43 -8.13 1.02
C SER A 115 1.05 -7.82 -0.37
N CYS A 116 2.18 -7.10 -0.39
CA CYS A 116 2.82 -6.60 -1.60
C CYS A 116 3.78 -7.65 -2.19
N PRO A 117 3.72 -7.95 -3.50
CA PRO A 117 4.66 -8.88 -4.14
C PRO A 117 6.12 -8.39 -4.11
N HIS A 118 6.32 -7.09 -3.87
CA HIS A 118 7.65 -6.45 -3.82
C HIS A 118 8.20 -6.30 -2.39
N GLN A 119 7.55 -6.88 -1.38
CA GLN A 119 8.06 -6.80 -0.01
C GLN A 119 9.32 -7.67 0.15
N GLY A 120 10.46 -7.01 0.36
CA GLY A 120 11.69 -7.64 0.83
C GLY A 120 11.80 -7.66 2.36
N PRO A 121 12.93 -8.13 2.90
CA PRO A 121 13.21 -8.07 4.33
C PRO A 121 13.36 -6.62 4.81
N GLY A 122 12.25 -6.00 5.21
CA GLY A 122 12.22 -4.63 5.74
C GLY A 122 12.29 -3.50 4.69
N ILE A 123 12.37 -3.81 3.40
CA ILE A 123 12.52 -2.85 2.30
C ILE A 123 11.61 -3.19 1.11
N CYS A 124 11.33 -2.20 0.26
CA CYS A 124 10.70 -2.40 -1.04
C CYS A 124 11.73 -2.85 -2.07
N LEU A 125 11.46 -3.97 -2.75
CA LEU A 125 12.31 -4.55 -3.79
C LEU A 125 11.68 -4.44 -5.19
N ALA A 126 10.84 -3.44 -5.44
CA ALA A 126 10.20 -3.29 -6.75
C ALA A 126 11.22 -2.96 -7.86
N SER A 127 12.30 -2.28 -7.49
CA SER A 127 13.51 -2.03 -8.30
C SER A 127 14.63 -1.52 -7.40
N ASP A 128 15.87 -1.44 -7.93
CA ASP A 128 17.07 -0.98 -7.20
C ASP A 128 16.88 0.38 -6.52
N ASP A 129 16.15 1.30 -7.15
CA ASP A 129 15.90 2.65 -6.63
C ASP A 129 14.55 2.81 -5.91
N SER A 130 13.70 1.78 -5.92
CA SER A 130 12.32 1.88 -5.43
C SER A 130 12.25 2.22 -3.94
N GLU A 131 13.09 1.63 -3.09
CA GLU A 131 13.06 1.91 -1.66
C GLU A 131 13.48 3.35 -1.39
N LYS A 132 14.58 3.81 -1.99
CA LYS A 132 15.04 5.20 -1.86
C LYS A 132 13.98 6.18 -2.33
N HIS A 133 13.34 5.89 -3.45
CA HIS A 133 12.26 6.72 -4.00
C HIS A 133 11.07 6.80 -3.05
N VAL A 134 10.53 5.67 -2.60
CA VAL A 134 9.33 5.64 -1.75
C VAL A 134 9.62 6.18 -0.34
N LEU A 135 10.82 5.97 0.21
CA LEU A 135 11.26 6.62 1.44
C LEU A 135 11.34 8.16 1.29
N GLY A 136 11.66 8.65 0.10
CA GLY A 136 11.61 10.08 -0.22
C GLY A 136 10.18 10.63 -0.15
N LEU A 137 9.21 9.90 -0.71
CA LEU A 137 7.79 10.26 -0.62
C LEU A 137 7.33 10.31 0.84
N ASP A 138 7.72 9.32 1.64
CA ASP A 138 7.40 9.31 3.07
C ASP A 138 7.98 10.52 3.80
N THR A 139 9.26 10.82 3.57
CA THR A 139 9.93 11.97 4.18
C THR A 139 9.22 13.27 3.83
N ASN A 140 8.86 13.48 2.56
CA ASN A 140 8.15 14.68 2.13
C ASN A 140 6.84 14.86 2.89
N VAL A 141 6.04 13.81 3.04
CA VAL A 141 4.74 13.88 3.73
C VAL A 141 4.91 14.05 5.24
N LEU A 142 5.87 13.36 5.87
CA LEU A 142 6.18 13.56 7.29
C LEU A 142 6.56 15.01 7.60
N THR A 143 7.44 15.59 6.78
CA THR A 143 7.86 16.98 6.92
C THR A 143 6.69 17.94 6.69
N HIS A 144 5.90 17.73 5.65
CA HIS A 144 4.77 18.61 5.30
C HIS A 144 3.69 18.64 6.38
N LEU A 145 3.39 17.50 7.01
CA LEU A 145 2.36 17.37 8.05
C LEU A 145 2.88 17.54 9.48
N ASN A 146 4.18 17.84 9.63
CA ASN A 146 4.88 17.90 10.92
C ASN A 146 4.62 16.65 11.79
N LEU A 147 4.86 15.48 11.20
CA LEU A 147 4.72 14.18 11.84
C LEU A 147 6.09 13.57 12.13
N VAL A 148 6.20 12.88 13.25
CA VAL A 148 7.42 12.18 13.65
C VAL A 148 7.28 10.71 13.25
N PRO A 149 8.24 10.14 12.51
CA PRO A 149 8.19 8.74 12.11
C PRO A 149 8.21 7.81 13.34
N GLY A 150 7.30 6.85 13.37
CA GLY A 150 7.14 5.86 14.43
C GLY A 150 6.17 6.27 15.53
N GLU A 151 5.74 7.54 15.58
CA GLU A 151 4.74 8.01 16.53
C GLU A 151 3.34 7.50 16.20
N ILE A 152 2.50 7.46 17.24
CA ILE A 152 1.11 7.02 17.17
C ILE A 152 0.20 8.24 17.30
N TYR A 153 -0.69 8.40 16.33
CA TYR A 153 -1.66 9.48 16.27
C TYR A 153 -3.08 8.92 16.28
N ASP A 154 -4.05 9.78 16.62
CA ASP A 154 -5.45 9.48 16.34
C ASP A 154 -5.75 9.65 14.85
N LYS A 155 -6.50 8.73 14.25
CA LYS A 155 -6.81 8.82 12.82
C LYS A 155 -7.52 10.14 12.46
N HIS A 156 -8.37 10.66 13.35
CA HIS A 156 -9.09 11.91 13.12
C HIS A 156 -8.14 13.11 13.07
N GLU A 157 -7.10 13.11 13.91
CA GLU A 157 -6.03 14.11 13.88
C GLU A 157 -5.28 14.06 12.55
N LEU A 158 -4.89 12.87 12.09
CA LEU A 158 -4.18 12.71 10.82
C LEU A 158 -5.02 13.18 9.61
N ILE A 159 -6.32 12.84 9.61
CA ILE A 159 -7.26 13.27 8.57
C ILE A 159 -7.46 14.77 8.61
N ALA A 160 -7.62 15.37 9.80
CA ALA A 160 -7.76 16.82 9.98
C ALA A 160 -6.51 17.56 9.50
N ARG A 161 -5.31 17.15 9.94
CA ARG A 161 -4.03 17.71 9.46
C ARG A 161 -3.91 17.61 7.94
N THR A 162 -4.22 16.45 7.36
CA THR A 162 -4.18 16.25 5.90
C THR A 162 -5.15 17.20 5.19
N ARG A 163 -6.39 17.27 5.67
CA ARG A 163 -7.42 18.16 5.14
C ARG A 163 -7.02 19.63 5.22
N GLU A 164 -6.40 20.06 6.30
CA GLU A 164 -6.07 21.46 6.53
C GLU A 164 -4.82 21.88 5.76
N GLN A 165 -3.79 21.03 5.77
CA GLN A 165 -2.44 21.39 5.35
C GLN A 165 -2.08 20.93 3.92
N VAL A 166 -2.77 19.95 3.35
CA VAL A 166 -2.44 19.44 2.00
C VAL A 166 -3.42 19.96 0.98
N ARG A 167 -2.92 20.62 -0.05
CA ARG A 167 -3.66 21.04 -1.25
C ARG A 167 -3.40 20.06 -2.39
N PRO A 168 -4.33 19.92 -3.35
CA PRO A 168 -4.11 19.06 -4.52
C PRO A 168 -2.82 19.35 -5.28
N GLU A 169 -2.38 20.61 -5.32
CA GLU A 169 -1.16 21.03 -6.00
C GLU A 169 0.12 20.61 -5.25
N ASP A 170 0.07 20.45 -3.93
CA ASP A 170 1.24 20.02 -3.14
C ASP A 170 1.70 18.62 -3.56
N LEU A 171 0.79 17.78 -4.05
CA LEU A 171 1.08 16.43 -4.56
C LEU A 171 2.09 16.43 -5.72
N ASP A 172 2.24 17.54 -6.47
CA ASP A 172 3.25 17.64 -7.53
C ASP A 172 4.68 17.59 -6.98
N HIS A 173 4.86 17.97 -5.71
CA HIS A 173 6.14 17.93 -5.01
C HIS A 173 6.19 16.76 -4.03
N LEU A 174 5.14 16.56 -3.24
CA LEU A 174 5.07 15.50 -2.23
C LEU A 174 5.13 14.10 -2.86
N CYS A 175 4.52 13.93 -4.03
CA CYS A 175 4.42 12.66 -4.76
C CYS A 175 5.19 12.67 -6.09
N ALA A 176 6.15 13.56 -6.26
CA ALA A 176 6.96 13.66 -7.48
C ALA A 176 7.59 12.30 -7.83
N GLY A 177 7.35 11.81 -9.06
CA GLY A 177 7.84 10.51 -9.53
C GLY A 177 6.98 9.30 -9.14
N CYS A 178 5.89 9.48 -8.40
CA CYS A 178 4.95 8.40 -8.08
C CYS A 178 4.19 7.95 -9.34
N SER A 179 4.15 6.63 -9.59
CA SER A 179 3.46 6.03 -10.74
C SER A 179 1.96 6.31 -10.79
N TRP A 180 1.34 6.62 -9.64
CA TRP A 180 -0.10 6.87 -9.54
C TRP A 180 -0.49 8.35 -9.70
N LEU A 181 0.45 9.28 -9.52
CA LEU A 181 0.17 10.72 -9.60
C LEU A 181 -0.40 11.16 -10.97
N PRO A 182 0.09 10.66 -12.13
CA PRO A 182 -0.43 11.07 -13.45
C PRO A 182 -1.91 10.75 -13.69
N TYR A 183 -2.49 9.79 -12.97
CA TYR A 183 -3.91 9.45 -13.09
C TYR A 183 -4.84 10.50 -12.46
N GLY A 184 -4.32 11.44 -11.65
CA GLY A 184 -5.07 12.55 -11.08
C GLY A 184 -5.97 12.21 -9.89
N VAL A 185 -6.28 10.93 -9.66
CA VAL A 185 -7.20 10.48 -8.60
C VAL A 185 -6.75 10.84 -7.19
N CYS A 186 -5.43 10.95 -6.94
CA CYS A 186 -4.90 11.42 -5.66
C CYS A 186 -5.27 12.89 -5.42
N LYS A 187 -5.14 13.74 -6.45
CA LYS A 187 -5.50 15.16 -6.38
C LYS A 187 -7.00 15.35 -6.15
N GLU A 188 -7.82 14.57 -6.88
CA GLU A 188 -9.28 14.56 -6.68
C GLU A 188 -9.65 14.13 -5.25
N GLY A 189 -8.98 13.10 -4.72
CA GLY A 189 -9.21 12.62 -3.36
C GLY A 189 -8.92 13.69 -2.30
N ILE A 190 -7.79 14.39 -2.41
CA ILE A 190 -7.45 15.51 -1.51
C ILE A 190 -8.46 16.66 -1.67
N ALA A 191 -8.82 17.04 -2.90
CA ALA A 191 -9.82 18.09 -3.13
C ALA A 191 -11.17 17.75 -2.48
N ALA A 192 -11.63 16.50 -2.60
CA ALA A 192 -12.84 16.01 -1.98
C ALA A 192 -12.75 16.06 -0.45
N LEU A 193 -11.64 15.58 0.14
CA LEU A 193 -11.41 15.65 1.59
C LEU A 193 -11.54 17.07 2.11
N ARG A 194 -10.88 18.04 1.45
CA ARG A 194 -10.93 19.47 1.82
C ARG A 194 -12.34 20.06 1.75
N SER A 195 -13.17 19.54 0.87
CA SER A 195 -14.55 20.01 0.69
C SER A 195 -15.51 19.45 1.75
N THR A 196 -15.06 18.51 2.60
CA THR A 196 -15.91 17.96 3.68
C THR A 196 -15.94 18.88 4.89
N ASN A 197 -17.14 19.33 5.25
CA ASN A 197 -17.37 20.24 6.37
C ASN A 197 -17.49 19.49 7.73
N ARG A 198 -16.55 18.58 8.03
CA ARG A 198 -16.52 17.82 9.30
C ARG A 198 -15.77 18.60 10.36
N THR A 199 -16.50 19.33 11.20
CA THR A 199 -15.97 19.88 12.46
C THR A 199 -15.57 18.72 13.38
N VAL A 200 -14.32 18.70 13.86
CA VAL A 200 -13.91 17.79 14.93
C VAL A 200 -14.58 18.28 16.21
N PRO A 201 -15.30 17.43 16.97
CA PRO A 201 -15.79 17.82 18.29
C PRO A 201 -14.60 18.15 19.20
N GLU A 202 -14.66 19.31 19.85
CA GLU A 202 -13.66 19.82 20.82
C GLU A 202 -13.49 18.90 22.03
#